data_AF-A0A949Y0W0-F1
#
_entry.id   AF-A0A949Y0W0-F1
#
_cell.length_a   1.000
_cell.length_b   1.000
_cell.length_c   1.000
_cell.angle_alpha   90.00
_cell.angle_beta   90.00
_cell.angle_gamma   90.00
#
_symmetry.space_group_name_H-M   'P 1'
#
loop_
_entity.id
_entity.type
_entity.pdbx_description
1 polymer ?
#
loop_
_entity_poly.entity_id
_entity_poly.type
_entity_poly.pdbx_seq_one_letter_code
_entity_poly.pdbx_strand_id
1 'polypeptide(L)' 'MIAEFAVFPLDGDHMSEDVAKVIKTLEATGLDYRLGPMGTCVEGTWEQV' A
#
# COMPACT_ATOMS: atom_id res chain seq x y z
N MET A 1 -5.64 -9.51 11.09
CA MET A 1 -4.17 -9.57 10.97
C MET A 1 -3.72 -8.23 10.44
N ILE A 2 -2.60 -7.71 10.92
CA ILE A 2 -2.02 -6.46 10.43
C ILE A 2 -0.73 -6.81 9.68
N ALA A 3 -0.57 -6.29 8.47
CA ALA A 3 0.68 -6.35 7.72
C ALA A 3 1.16 -4.93 7.39
N GLU A 4 2.47 -4.74 7.42
CA GLU A 4 3.12 -3.51 6.95
C GLU A 4 3.98 -3.87 5.75
N PHE A 5 3.85 -3.08 4.68
CA PHE A 5 4.67 -3.23 3.49
C PHE A 5 5.10 -1.87 2.95
N ALA A 6 6.22 -1.88 2.22
CA ALA A 6 6.74 -0.71 1.54
C ALA A 6 7.01 -1.09 0.07
N VAL A 7 6.63 -0.21 -0.84
CA VAL A 7 6.82 -0.40 -2.27
C VAL A 7 7.89 0.56 -2.75
N PHE A 8 8.94 0.01 -3.38
CA PHE A 8 10.04 0.77 -3.94
C PHE A 8 10.11 0.53 -5.45
N PRO A 9 9.42 1.37 -6.26
CA PRO A 9 9.59 1.36 -7.71
C PRO A 9 11.06 1.49 -8.11
N LEU A 10 11.49 0.76 -9.13
CA LEU A 10 12.89 0.79 -9.61
C LEU A 10 13.03 1.49 -10.97
N ASP A 11 11.94 2.05 -11.50
CA ASP A 11 11.78 2.46 -12.89
C ASP A 11 11.72 3.99 -13.11
N GLY A 12 12.10 4.83 -12.15
CA GLY A 12 12.18 6.28 -12.38
C GLY A 12 12.73 7.14 -11.24
N ASP A 13 12.93 8.43 -11.53
CA ASP A 13 13.35 9.47 -10.58
C ASP A 13 12.24 9.86 -9.58
N HIS A 14 10.98 9.69 -9.97
CA HIS A 14 9.82 9.99 -9.15
C HIS A 14 8.97 8.74 -8.94
N MET A 15 8.77 8.38 -7.68
CA MET A 15 8.06 7.16 -7.28
C MET A 15 6.60 7.43 -6.86
N SER A 16 6.18 8.70 -6.86
CA SER A 16 4.89 9.14 -6.32
C SER A 16 3.70 8.60 -7.10
N GLU A 17 3.79 8.54 -8.44
CA GLU A 17 2.72 8.02 -9.29
C GLU A 17 2.49 6.53 -9.07
N ASP A 18 3.55 5.74 -8.95
CA ASP A 18 3.45 4.30 -8.74
C ASP A 18 2.95 3.96 -7.34
N VAL A 19 3.43 4.69 -6.32
CA VAL A 19 2.88 4.59 -4.97
C VAL A 19 1.39 4.96 -4.98
N ALA A 20 0.98 6.03 -5.65
CA ALA A 20 -0.43 6.42 -5.74
C ALA A 20 -1.33 5.34 -6.38
N LYS A 21 -0.83 4.61 -7.40
CA LYS A 21 -1.56 3.49 -8.00
C LYS A 21 -1.79 2.34 -7.01
N VAL A 22 -0.78 2.01 -6.20
CA VAL A 22 -0.89 0.98 -5.16
C VAL A 22 -1.93 1.38 -4.12
N ILE A 23 -1.89 2.63 -3.66
CA ILE A 23 -2.86 3.13 -2.67
C ILE A 23 -4.29 3.11 -3.22
N LYS A 24 -4.48 3.56 -4.47
CA LYS A 24 -5.79 3.50 -5.12
C LYS A 24 -6.33 2.07 -5.25
N THR A 25 -5.44 1.09 -5.37
CA THR A 25 -5.81 -0.33 -5.39
C THR A 25 -6.31 -0.77 -4.02
N LEU A 26 -5.62 -0.38 -2.93
CA LEU A 26 -6.05 -0.63 -1.55
C LEU A 26 -7.39 0.06 -1.24
N GLU A 27 -7.61 1.27 -1.72
CA GLU A 27 -8.90 1.96 -1.56
C GLU A 27 -10.06 1.18 -2.21
N ALA A 28 -9.81 0.54 -3.34
CA ALA A 28 -10.82 -0.24 -4.05
C ALA A 28 -11.16 -1.58 -3.35
N THR A 29 -10.29 -2.12 -2.49
CA THR A 29 -10.57 -3.35 -1.74
C THR A 29 -11.49 -3.11 -0.53
N GLY A 30 -11.58 -1.87 -0.05
CA GLY A 30 -12.33 -1.52 1.15
C GLY A 30 -11.72 -2.05 2.45
N LEU A 31 -10.45 -2.48 2.42
CA LEU A 31 -9.71 -2.89 3.61
C LEU A 31 -9.28 -1.67 4.43
N ASP A 32 -9.18 -1.83 5.74
CA ASP A 32 -8.66 -0.79 6.61
C ASP A 32 -7.15 -0.67 6.38
N TYR A 33 -6.71 0.49 5.90
CA TYR A 33 -5.30 0.74 5.62
C TYR A 33 -4.86 2.09 6.18
N ARG A 34 -3.59 2.19 6.54
CA ARG A 34 -2.96 3.41 7.05
C ARG A 34 -1.66 3.69 6.32
N LEU A 35 -1.64 4.83 5.66
CA LEU A 35 -0.48 5.34 4.94
C LEU A 35 0.49 6.01 5.92
N GLY A 36 1.73 5.52 5.96
CA GLY A 36 2.84 6.10 6.71
C GLY A 36 3.94 6.64 5.78
N PRO A 37 4.87 7.44 6.30
CA PRO A 37 5.96 8.02 5.49
C PRO A 37 6.91 6.97 4.88
N MET A 38 7.06 5.82 5.54
CA MET A 38 8.01 4.77 5.17
C MET A 38 7.35 3.48 4.67
N GLY A 39 6.03 3.37 4.75
CA GLY A 39 5.30 2.13 4.49
C GLY A 39 3.79 2.30 4.71
N THR A 40 3.03 1.32 4.23
CA THR A 40 1.58 1.26 4.39
C THR A 40 1.22 0.05 5.24
N CYS A 41 0.41 0.28 6.27
CA CYS A 41 -0.18 -0.79 7.08
C CYS A 41 -1.55 -1.14 6.51
N VAL A 42 -1.89 -2.42 6.49
CA VAL A 42 -3.22 -2.92 6.12
C VAL A 42 -3.69 -3.93 7.16
N GLU A 43 -4.98 -3.87 7.50
CA GLU A 43 -5.65 -4.78 8.41
C GLU A 43 -6.75 -5.57 7.69
N GLY A 44 -6.73 -6.89 7.87
CA GLY A 44 -7.71 -7.79 7.25
C GLY A 44 -7.54 -9.25 7.68
N THR A 45 -8.27 -10.16 7.02
CA THR A 45 -8.05 -11.61 7.16
C THR A 45 -6.79 -12.04 6.40
N TRP A 46 -6.29 -13.25 6.67
CA TRP A 46 -5.13 -13.81 5.96
C TRP A 46 -5.34 -13.92 4.44
N GLU A 47 -6.58 -14.11 4.00
CA GLU A 47 -6.90 -14.23 2.57
C GLU A 47 -7.04 -12.87 1.86
N GLN A 48 -7.18 -11.80 2.66
CA GLN A 48 -7.38 -10.44 2.16
C GLN A 48 -6.08 -9.62 2.08
N VAL A 49 -5.07 -9.97 2.88
CA VAL A 49 -3.82 -9.22 3.09
C VAL A 49 -2.65 -9.90 2.40
#